data_AF-A0A3Q7N0V5-F1
#
_entry.id   AF-A0A3Q7N0V5-F1
#
_cell.length_a   1.000
_cell.length_b   1.000
_cell.length_c   1.000
_cell.angle_alpha   90.00
_cell.angle_beta   90.00
_cell.angle_gamma   90.00
#
_symmetry.space_group_name_H-M   'P 1'
#
loop_
_entity.id
_entity.type
_entity.pdbx_description
1 polymer ?
#
loop_
_entity_poly.entity_id
_entity_poly.type
_entity_poly.pdbx_seq_one_letter_code
_entity_poly.pdbx_strand_id
1 'polypeptide(L)'
;MGITGSAIKRVRMARPLEQAVAAIVCTFQEYSGRCGDKHKLCQAELKELLQKELPTWTPTELRECDYNKFMSVLDTNKDCEVDFVEYVRSLACLCTFCHDYFKDCPPDPPCSQ
;
A
#
# COMPACT_ATOMS: atom_id res chain seq x y z
N MET A 1 -22.70 38.89 30.15
CA MET A 1 -23.27 38.15 29.01
C MET A 1 -22.27 38.21 27.87
N GLY A 2 -21.73 37.16 27.29
CA GLY A 2 -21.65 35.73 27.57
C GLY A 2 -20.49 35.24 26.69
N ILE A 3 -19.52 34.54 27.26
CA ILE A 3 -18.39 33.98 26.51
C ILE A 3 -18.98 32.83 25.69
N THR A 4 -19.11 33.00 24.38
CA THR A 4 -19.52 31.93 23.48
C THR A 4 -18.39 30.90 23.45
N GLY A 5 -18.57 29.83 24.23
CA GLY A 5 -17.68 28.68 24.24
C GLY A 5 -17.62 28.09 22.83
N SER A 6 -16.49 28.28 22.17
CA SER A 6 -16.14 27.53 20.98
C SER A 6 -16.25 26.05 21.32
N ALA A 7 -17.18 25.34 20.68
CA ALA A 7 -17.31 23.91 20.83
C ALA A 7 -15.97 23.28 20.45
N ILE A 8 -15.21 22.83 21.46
CA ILE A 8 -14.06 21.97 21.25
C ILE A 8 -14.62 20.74 20.55
N LYS A 9 -14.48 20.69 19.21
CA LYS A 9 -14.76 19.49 18.45
C LYS A 9 -13.94 18.40 19.12
N ARG A 10 -14.64 17.49 19.80
CA ARG A 10 -14.04 16.33 20.46
C ARG A 10 -13.34 15.58 19.33
N VAL A 11 -12.03 15.75 19.19
CA VAL A 11 -11.23 15.02 18.23
C VAL A 11 -11.36 13.56 18.66
N ARG A 12 -12.19 12.80 17.96
CA ARG A 12 -12.17 11.35 18.10
C ARG A 12 -10.80 10.96 17.59
N MET A 13 -9.90 10.62 18.51
CA MET A 13 -8.66 9.96 18.14
C MET A 13 -9.09 8.67 17.44
N ALA A 14 -8.88 8.64 16.13
CA ALA A 14 -9.20 7.48 15.31
C ALA A 14 -8.53 6.25 15.94
N ARG A 15 -9.19 5.10 15.90
CA ARG A 15 -8.60 3.86 16.41
C ARG A 15 -7.33 3.54 15.61
N PRO A 16 -6.35 2.82 16.18
CA PRO A 16 -5.10 2.52 15.47
C PRO A 16 -5.32 1.90 14.08
N LEU A 17 -6.31 1.01 13.94
CA LEU A 17 -6.64 0.41 12.64
C LEU A 17 -7.26 1.43 11.66
N GLU A 18 -8.13 2.33 12.12
CA GLU A 18 -8.69 3.40 11.29
C GLU A 18 -7.58 4.33 10.78
N GLN A 19 -6.59 4.64 11.64
CA GLN A 19 -5.42 5.43 11.27
C GLN A 19 -4.53 4.70 10.25
N ALA A 20 -4.29 3.41 10.44
CA ALA A 20 -3.48 2.61 9.51
C ALA A 20 -4.14 2.51 8.13
N VAL A 21 -5.45 2.24 8.07
CA VAL A 21 -6.19 2.21 6.80
C VAL A 21 -6.18 3.58 6.12
N ALA A 22 -6.39 4.66 6.89
CA ALA A 22 -6.29 6.02 6.35
C ALA A 22 -4.88 6.31 5.80
N ALA A 23 -3.83 5.88 6.49
CA ALA A 23 -2.45 6.04 6.02
C ALA A 23 -2.22 5.30 4.70
N ILE A 24 -2.67 4.04 4.57
CA ILE A 24 -2.56 3.27 3.32
C ILE A 24 -3.24 4.02 2.15
N VAL A 25 -4.43 4.57 2.37
CA VAL A 25 -5.15 5.35 1.34
C VAL A 25 -4.42 6.64 1.00
N CYS A 26 -3.96 7.39 2.01
CA CYS A 26 -3.24 8.64 1.82
C CYS A 26 -1.93 8.43 1.05
N THR A 27 -1.18 7.39 1.40
CA THR A 27 0.05 7.02 0.68
C THR A 27 -0.27 6.69 -0.77
N PHE A 28 -1.27 5.85 -1.06
CA PHE A 28 -1.64 5.57 -2.45
C PHE A 28 -1.99 6.86 -3.22
N GLN A 29 -2.81 7.73 -2.63
CA GLN A 29 -3.20 9.01 -3.24
C GLN A 29 -2.03 9.95 -3.49
N GLU A 30 -0.99 9.93 -2.65
CA GLU A 30 0.19 10.77 -2.80
C GLU A 30 1.01 10.41 -4.04
N TYR A 31 1.05 9.12 -4.40
CA TYR A 31 1.84 8.63 -5.54
C TYR A 31 0.99 8.47 -6.82
N SER A 32 -0.29 8.12 -6.70
CA SER A 32 -1.19 7.95 -7.84
C SER A 32 -1.50 9.28 -8.55
N GLY A 33 -1.69 9.23 -9.86
CA GLY A 33 -2.13 10.39 -10.66
C GLY A 33 -1.05 11.43 -10.94
N ARG A 34 0.22 11.14 -10.65
CA ARG A 34 1.36 11.90 -11.16
C ARG A 34 1.57 11.61 -12.65
N CYS A 35 1.18 10.43 -13.11
CA CYS A 35 1.21 10.00 -14.50
C CYS A 35 -0.05 9.19 -14.84
N GLY A 36 -0.97 9.76 -15.63
CA GLY A 36 -2.13 9.03 -16.14
C GLY A 36 -3.34 9.06 -15.20
N ASP A 37 -3.89 7.88 -14.86
CA ASP A 37 -5.11 7.74 -14.06
C ASP A 37 -4.83 7.98 -12.56
N LYS A 38 -5.57 8.91 -11.95
CA LYS A 38 -5.49 9.23 -10.52
C LYS A 38 -5.95 8.11 -9.58
N HIS A 39 -6.52 7.04 -10.10
CA HIS A 39 -6.98 5.90 -9.33
C HIS A 39 -6.08 4.67 -9.48
N LYS A 40 -4.96 4.82 -10.20
CA LYS A 40 -4.00 3.75 -10.42
C LYS A 40 -2.57 4.27 -10.24
N LEU A 41 -1.66 3.33 -10.04
CA LEU A 41 -0.23 3.58 -10.03
C LEU A 41 0.37 3.03 -11.31
N CYS A 42 1.11 3.86 -12.04
CA CYS A 42 1.98 3.37 -13.08
C CYS A 42 3.24 2.74 -12.45
N GLN A 43 4.01 2.03 -13.26
CA GLN A 43 5.23 1.37 -12.79
C GLN A 43 6.23 2.33 -12.11
N ALA A 44 6.37 3.56 -12.63
CA ALA A 44 7.28 4.55 -12.07
C ALA A 44 6.80 5.05 -10.69
N GLU A 45 5.50 5.29 -10.54
CA GLU A 45 4.89 5.71 -9.27
C GLU A 45 4.99 4.60 -8.23
N LEU A 46 4.70 3.36 -8.61
CA LEU A 46 4.86 2.20 -7.73
C LEU A 46 6.31 2.03 -7.26
N LYS A 47 7.27 2.16 -8.18
CA LYS A 47 8.72 2.09 -7.85
C LYS A 47 9.08 3.16 -6.83
N GLU A 48 8.63 4.40 -7.04
CA GLU A 48 8.91 5.51 -6.12
C GLU A 48 8.28 5.28 -4.73
N LEU A 49 7.02 4.83 -4.69
CA LEU A 49 6.30 4.50 -3.46
C LEU A 49 7.05 3.45 -2.66
N LEU A 50 7.41 2.33 -3.28
CA LEU A 50 8.09 1.23 -2.57
C LEU A 50 9.45 1.67 -2.01
N GLN A 51 10.21 2.45 -2.78
CA GLN A 51 11.52 2.95 -2.34
C GLN A 51 11.44 3.94 -1.16
N LYS A 52 10.41 4.78 -1.13
CA LYS A 52 10.29 5.85 -0.12
C LYS A 52 9.54 5.41 1.13
N GLU A 53 8.44 4.69 0.96
CA GLU A 53 7.52 4.33 2.04
C GLU A 53 7.88 2.98 2.68
N LEU A 54 8.52 2.09 1.91
CA LEU A 54 8.91 0.74 2.35
C LEU A 54 10.41 0.45 2.17
N PRO A 55 11.33 1.36 2.53
CA PRO A 55 12.76 1.26 2.20
C PRO A 55 13.47 0.07 2.84
N THR A 56 12.95 -0.47 3.94
CA THR A 56 13.51 -1.64 4.64
C THR A 56 12.94 -2.96 4.13
N TRP A 57 11.83 -2.92 3.40
CA TRP A 57 11.15 -4.09 2.85
C TRP A 57 11.50 -4.28 1.38
N THR A 58 11.94 -3.21 0.71
CA THR A 58 12.67 -3.29 -0.54
C THR A 58 14.16 -3.50 -0.27
N PRO A 59 14.79 -4.58 -0.77
CA PRO A 59 16.25 -4.68 -0.78
C PRO A 59 16.86 -3.40 -1.40
N THR A 60 17.91 -2.86 -0.76
CA THR A 60 18.64 -1.67 -1.24
C THR A 60 19.19 -1.83 -2.68
N GLU A 61 19.22 -3.07 -3.18
CA GLU A 61 19.65 -3.45 -4.54
C GLU A 61 18.55 -4.06 -5.42
N LEU A 62 17.27 -3.68 -5.26
CA LEU A 62 16.27 -4.06 -6.26
C LEU A 62 16.68 -3.47 -7.62
N ARG A 63 17.07 -4.34 -8.55
CA ARG A 63 17.37 -3.95 -9.93
C ARG A 63 16.05 -3.69 -10.65
N GLU A 64 16.08 -3.00 -11.79
CA GLU A 64 14.88 -2.76 -12.60
C GLU A 64 14.08 -4.04 -12.90
N CYS A 65 14.79 -5.17 -13.05
CA CYS A 65 14.19 -6.49 -13.21
C CYS A 65 13.32 -6.94 -12.02
N ASP A 66 13.61 -6.50 -10.80
CA ASP A 66 12.83 -6.90 -9.62
C ASP A 66 11.60 -6.03 -9.45
N TYR A 67 11.64 -4.75 -9.86
CA TYR A 67 10.42 -3.93 -9.99
C TYR A 67 9.49 -4.45 -11.08
N ASN A 68 10.03 -4.94 -12.21
CA ASN A 68 9.23 -5.59 -13.25
C ASN A 68 8.51 -6.84 -12.71
N LYS A 69 9.21 -7.65 -11.89
CA LYS A 69 8.60 -8.80 -11.22
C LYS A 69 7.53 -8.38 -10.22
N PHE A 70 7.80 -7.37 -9.39
CA PHE A 70 6.80 -6.83 -8.48
C PHE A 70 5.58 -6.35 -9.25
N MET A 71 5.77 -5.52 -10.27
CA MET A 71 4.68 -5.06 -11.16
C MET A 71 3.90 -6.26 -11.71
N SER A 72 4.55 -7.30 -12.21
CA SER A 72 3.87 -8.50 -12.72
C SER A 72 3.10 -9.31 -11.68
N VAL A 73 3.44 -9.15 -10.40
CA VAL A 73 2.73 -9.79 -9.28
C VAL A 73 1.58 -8.90 -8.79
N LEU A 74 1.74 -7.57 -8.86
CA LEU A 74 0.72 -6.62 -8.40
C LEU A 74 -0.37 -6.45 -9.45
N ASP A 75 0.03 -6.18 -10.71
CA ASP A 75 -0.83 -6.04 -11.89
C ASP A 75 -1.38 -7.41 -12.30
N THR A 76 -2.45 -7.81 -11.62
CA THR A 76 -3.08 -9.11 -11.78
C THR A 76 -3.91 -9.16 -13.07
N ASN A 77 -4.47 -8.01 -13.44
CA ASN A 77 -5.31 -7.87 -14.64
C ASN A 77 -4.47 -7.65 -15.94
N LYS A 78 -3.16 -7.37 -15.80
CA LYS A 78 -2.17 -7.16 -16.87
C LYS A 78 -2.44 -5.92 -17.72
N ASP A 79 -2.94 -4.85 -17.11
CA ASP A 79 -3.20 -3.57 -17.78
C ASP A 79 -2.01 -2.58 -17.69
N CYS A 80 -0.88 -3.01 -17.12
CA CYS A 80 0.33 -2.23 -16.88
C CYS A 80 0.14 -1.07 -15.90
N GLU A 81 -0.94 -1.07 -15.14
CA GLU A 81 -1.23 -0.16 -14.05
C GLU A 81 -1.56 -0.99 -12.79
N VAL A 82 -1.50 -0.38 -11.61
CA VAL A 82 -1.86 -1.05 -10.35
C VAL A 82 -2.97 -0.27 -9.70
N ASP A 83 -4.16 -0.88 -9.62
CA ASP A 83 -5.29 -0.26 -8.94
C ASP A 83 -5.15 -0.37 -7.40
N PHE A 84 -6.06 0.29 -6.67
CA PHE A 84 -6.00 0.29 -5.21
C PHE A 84 -6.17 -1.12 -4.60
N VAL A 85 -6.97 -1.99 -5.22
CA VAL A 85 -7.20 -3.35 -4.71
C VAL A 85 -5.95 -4.19 -4.87
N GLU A 86 -5.31 -4.11 -6.04
CA GLU A 86 -4.03 -4.75 -6.33
C GLU A 86 -2.92 -4.25 -5.39
N TYR A 87 -2.86 -2.94 -5.14
CA TYR A 87 -1.94 -2.34 -4.18
C TYR A 87 -2.12 -2.89 -2.75
N VAL A 88 -3.36 -2.91 -2.23
CA VAL A 88 -3.62 -3.40 -0.86
C VAL A 88 -3.37 -4.91 -0.75
N ARG A 89 -3.71 -5.69 -1.78
CA ARG A 89 -3.37 -7.11 -1.85
C ARG A 89 -1.87 -7.33 -1.75
N SER A 90 -1.10 -6.47 -2.40
CA SER A 90 0.37 -6.51 -2.38
C SER A 90 0.94 -6.22 -0.99
N LEU A 91 0.38 -5.24 -0.27
CA LEU A 91 0.73 -4.98 1.13
C LEU A 91 0.44 -6.19 2.02
N ALA A 92 -0.69 -6.88 1.81
CA ALA A 92 -1.01 -8.10 2.53
C ALA A 92 0.01 -9.22 2.25
N CYS A 93 0.38 -9.43 0.97
CA CYS A 93 1.44 -10.37 0.59
C CYS A 93 2.78 -10.02 1.26
N LEU A 94 3.19 -8.75 1.22
CA LEU A 94 4.41 -8.26 1.89
C LEU A 94 4.39 -8.56 3.38
N CYS A 95 3.27 -8.33 4.07
CA CYS A 95 3.11 -8.72 5.47
C CYS A 95 3.33 -10.22 5.65
N THR A 96 2.76 -11.08 4.81
CA THR A 96 2.95 -12.54 4.93
C THR A 96 4.38 -13.00 4.65
N PHE A 97 5.10 -12.35 3.73
CA PHE A 97 6.47 -12.72 3.38
C PHE A 97 7.52 -12.14 4.33
N CYS A 98 7.33 -10.92 4.81
CA CYS A 98 8.35 -10.15 5.50
C CYS A 98 8.12 -10.01 7.01
N HIS A 99 6.88 -10.16 7.49
CA HIS A 99 6.58 -9.98 8.91
C HIS A 99 6.78 -11.29 9.69
N ASP A 100 7.59 -11.25 10.75
CA ASP A 100 7.98 -12.41 11.57
C ASP A 100 6.78 -13.25 12.06
N TYR A 101 5.66 -12.59 12.33
CA TYR A 101 4.41 -13.22 12.76
C TYR A 101 3.90 -14.30 11.78
N PHE A 102 4.13 -14.14 10.48
CA PHE A 102 3.63 -15.06 9.45
C PHE A 102 4.68 -16.10 9.00
N LYS A 103 5.88 -16.12 9.59
CA LYS A 103 6.96 -17.06 9.21
C LYS A 103 6.57 -18.54 9.36
N ASP A 104 5.70 -18.85 10.31
CA ASP A 104 5.21 -20.22 10.55
C ASP A 104 3.83 -20.49 9.91
N CYS A 105 3.33 -19.56 9.08
CA CYS A 105 2.06 -19.73 8.40
C CYS A 105 2.24 -20.75 7.26
N PRO A 106 1.53 -21.90 7.27
CA PRO A 106 1.66 -22.86 6.19
C PRO A 106 1.21 -22.21 4.87
N PRO A 107 1.97 -22.39 3.77
CA PRO A 107 1.55 -21.86 2.47
C PRO A 107 0.19 -22.46 2.13
N ASP A 108 -0.76 -21.61 1.70
CA ASP A 108 -2.05 -22.08 1.24
C ASP A 108 -1.84 -23.15 0.15
N PRO A 109 -2.56 -24.29 0.21
CA PRO A 109 -2.53 -25.26 -0.87
C PRO A 109 -2.93 -24.55 -2.17
N PRO A 110 -2.28 -24.85 -3.31
CA PRO A 110 -2.64 -24.25 -4.59
C PRO A 110 -4.14 -24.44 -4.79
N CYS A 111 -4.84 -23.32 -4.99
CA CYS A 111 -6.27 -23.29 -5.21
C CYS A 111 -6.61 -24.36 -6.26
N SER A 112 -7.39 -25.37 -5.87
CA SER A 112 -7.87 -26.38 -6.81
C SER A 112 -8.72 -25.65 -7.83
N GLN A 113 -8.28 -25.68 -9.10
CA GLN A 113 -9.04 -25.18 -10.25
C GLN A 113 -10.45 -25.78 -10.30
#